data_AF-A0A6G9CLA4-F1
#
_entry.id   AF-A0A6G9CLA4-F1
#
_cell.length_a   1.000
_cell.length_b   1.000
_cell.length_c   1.000
_cell.angle_alpha   90.00
_cell.angle_beta   90.00
_cell.angle_gamma   90.00
#
_symmetry.space_group_name_H-M   'P 1'
#
loop_
_entity.id
_entity.type
_entity.pdbx_description
1 polymer ?
#
loop_
_entity_poly.entity_id
_entity_poly.type
_entity_poly.pdbx_seq_one_letter_code
_entity_poly.pdbx_strand_id
1 'polypeptide(L)' 'MSYVINHRPIPPFDPTTPIIVALVELDEGPYLMSNVIGVAADPGSLPLDLELEVTFVERGDMKLPMFTPLQESAR' A
#
# COMPACT_ATOMS: atom_id res chain seq x y z
N MET A 1 7.58 7.76 7.37
CA MET A 1 6.50 8.13 6.42
C MET A 1 5.11 7.69 6.95
N SER A 2 4.00 8.39 6.63
CA SER A 2 2.67 8.28 7.29
C SER A 2 1.61 7.44 6.52
N TYR A 3 0.62 6.88 7.22
CA TYR A 3 -0.50 6.13 6.64
C TYR A 3 -1.81 6.27 7.43
N VAL A 4 -2.91 5.86 6.80
CA VAL A 4 -4.25 5.69 7.40
C VAL A 4 -4.77 4.29 7.08
N ILE A 5 -5.34 3.61 8.07
CA ILE A 5 -6.15 2.41 7.86
C ILE A 5 -7.61 2.85 7.80
N ASN A 6 -8.22 2.72 6.62
CA ASN A 6 -9.64 3.00 6.43
C ASN A 6 -10.46 1.72 6.59
N HIS A 7 -11.13 1.58 7.73
CA HIS A 7 -12.02 0.45 8.05
C HIS A 7 -13.39 0.51 7.39
N ARG A 8 -13.73 1.59 6.67
CA ARG A 8 -15.01 1.75 5.98
C ARG A 8 -14.77 2.34 4.58
N PRO A 9 -14.08 1.59 3.71
CA PRO A 9 -13.84 2.08 2.36
C PRO A 9 -15.15 2.10 1.56
N ILE A 10 -15.16 2.97 0.55
CA ILE A 10 -16.29 3.13 -0.37
C ILE A 10 -15.98 2.41 -1.69
N PRO A 11 -17.00 2.11 -2.53
CA PRO A 11 -16.77 1.58 -3.86
C PRO A 11 -15.71 2.38 -4.64
N PRO A 12 -14.80 1.71 -5.37
CA PRO A 12 -14.86 0.32 -5.81
C PRO A 12 -14.31 -0.73 -4.82
N PHE A 13 -13.89 -0.33 -3.62
CA PHE A 13 -13.36 -1.25 -2.62
C PHE A 13 -14.48 -2.02 -1.90
N ASP A 14 -14.16 -3.22 -1.41
CA ASP A 14 -15.04 -3.99 -0.55
C ASP A 14 -15.23 -3.25 0.79
N PRO A 15 -16.46 -2.83 1.16
CA PRO A 15 -16.71 -2.09 2.39
C PRO A 15 -16.43 -2.87 3.67
N THR A 16 -16.27 -4.19 3.59
CA THR A 16 -15.96 -5.06 4.74
C THR A 16 -14.47 -5.28 4.96
N THR A 17 -13.63 -4.91 3.99
CA THR A 17 -12.18 -5.13 4.03
C THR A 17 -11.45 -3.80 4.23
N PRO A 18 -10.76 -3.58 5.36
CA PRO A 18 -9.98 -2.36 5.55
C PRO A 18 -8.89 -2.19 4.49
N ILE A 19 -8.64 -0.95 4.09
CA ILE A 19 -7.57 -0.60 3.15
C ILE A 19 -6.54 0.30 3.83
N ILE A 20 -5.28 0.15 3.43
CA ILE A 20 -4.19 1.01 3.88
C ILE A 20 -3.97 2.06 2.80
N VAL A 21 -4.05 3.33 3.16
CA VAL A 21 -3.69 4.46 2.29
C VAL A 21 -2.45 5.11 2.88
N ALA A 22 -1.35 5.07 2.16
CA ALA A 22 -0.07 5.62 2.59
C ALA A 22 0.33 6.78 1.71
N LEU A 23 1.02 7.75 2.31
CA LEU A 23 1.97 8.56 1.57
C LEU A 23 3.24 7.70 1.49
N VAL A 24 3.82 7.48 0.32
CA VAL A 24 5.03 6.66 0.13
C VAL A 24 6.14 7.57 -0.33
N GLU A 25 7.30 7.50 0.32
CA GLU A 25 8.53 8.16 -0.14
C GLU A 25 9.22 7.24 -1.12
N LEU A 26 9.44 7.73 -2.34
CA LEU A 26 10.20 7.00 -3.36
C LEU A 26 11.67 7.35 -3.25
N ASP A 27 12.55 6.43 -3.65
CA ASP A 27 14.00 6.61 -3.61
C ASP A 27 14.48 7.80 -4.46
N GLU A 28 13.72 8.17 -5.49
CA GLU A 28 13.99 9.36 -6.32
C GLU A 28 13.70 10.68 -5.59
N GLY A 29 13.11 10.63 -4.38
CA GLY A 29 12.74 11.76 -3.54
C GLY A 29 11.27 12.26 -3.57
N PRO A 30 10.41 11.98 -4.59
CA PRO A 30 9.02 12.44 -4.53
C PRO A 30 8.16 11.55 -3.63
N TYR A 31 6.99 12.09 -3.26
CA TYR A 31 5.97 11.36 -2.52
C TYR A 31 4.82 10.92 -3.42
N LEU A 32 4.35 9.68 -3.25
CA LEU A 32 3.19 9.14 -3.93
C LEU A 32 2.14 8.67 -2.92
N MET A 33 0.92 9.19 -3.03
CA MET A 33 -0.21 8.66 -2.26
C MET A 33 -0.76 7.41 -2.96
N SER A 34 -0.66 6.26 -2.32
CA SER A 34 -1.13 4.98 -2.88
C SER A 34 -1.52 3.98 -1.80
N ASN A 35 -2.10 2.84 -2.20
CA ASN A 35 -2.42 1.76 -1.28
C ASN A 35 -1.21 0.85 -1.03
N VAL A 36 -1.06 0.45 0.23
CA VAL A 36 -0.22 -0.70 0.60
C VAL A 36 -1.10 -1.94 0.64
N ILE A 37 -0.68 -3.01 -0.01
CA ILE A 37 -1.39 -4.28 -0.15
C ILE A 37 -0.47 -5.43 0.22
N GLY A 38 -1.01 -6.66 0.32
CA GLY A 38 -0.21 -7.84 0.66
C GLY A 38 0.25 -7.93 2.12
N VAL A 39 -0.30 -7.07 2.99
CA VAL A 39 -0.02 -7.03 4.43
C VAL A 39 -1.33 -6.78 5.19
N ALA A 40 -1.40 -7.24 6.44
CA ALA A 40 -2.56 -7.00 7.28
C ALA A 40 -2.72 -5.49 7.55
N ALA A 41 -3.97 -5.01 7.49
CA ALA A 41 -4.33 -3.64 7.85
C ALA A 41 -4.37 -3.46 9.38
N ASP A 42 -3.22 -3.67 10.01
CA ASP A 42 -2.98 -3.59 11.44
C ASP A 42 -1.68 -2.78 11.69
N PRO A 43 -1.65 -1.85 12.66
CA PRO A 43 -0.45 -1.06 12.93
C PRO A 43 0.79 -1.89 13.27
N GLY A 44 0.62 -3.07 13.89
CA GLY A 44 1.74 -3.97 14.21
C GLY A 44 2.36 -4.62 12.97
N SER A 45 1.63 -4.66 11.86
CA SER A 45 2.11 -5.16 10.56
C SER A 45 2.65 -4.04 9.65
N LEU A 46 2.54 -2.78 10.09
CA LEU A 46 2.88 -1.58 9.32
C LEU A 46 3.73 -0.63 10.16
N PRO A 47 4.98 -1.02 10.53
CA PRO A 47 5.90 -0.10 11.14
C PRO A 47 6.16 1.08 10.19
N LEU A 48 6.36 2.27 10.77
CA LEU A 48 6.78 3.42 9.97
C LEU A 48 8.15 3.12 9.35
N ASP A 49 8.35 3.62 8.13
CA ASP A 49 9.58 3.44 7.35
C ASP A 49 9.84 1.97 6.95
N LEU A 50 8.79 1.14 6.93
CA LEU A 50 8.81 -0.18 6.29
C LEU A 50 9.24 -0.06 4.83
N GLU A 51 10.22 -0.86 4.40
CA GLU A 51 10.63 -0.92 3.00
C GLU A 51 9.52 -1.51 2.14
N LEU A 52 9.22 -0.82 1.04
CA LEU A 52 8.14 -1.16 0.12
C LEU A 52 8.67 -1.30 -1.30
N GLU A 53 8.03 -2.16 -2.09
CA GLU A 53 8.25 -2.28 -3.52
C GLU A 53 6.96 -1.99 -4.29
N VAL A 54 7.08 -1.38 -5.48
CA VAL A 54 5.93 -1.10 -6.33
C VAL A 54 5.40 -2.39 -6.96
N THR A 55 4.11 -2.63 -6.81
CA THR A 55 3.36 -3.70 -7.48
C THR A 55 2.23 -3.10 -8.29
N PHE A 56 2.18 -3.41 -9.59
CA PHE A 56 1.12 -2.91 -10.47
C PHE A 56 -0.10 -3.84 -10.46
N VAL A 57 -1.26 -3.30 -10.08
CA VAL A 57 -2.53 -4.04 -10.05
C VAL A 57 -3.42 -3.60 -11.21
N GLU A 58 -4.01 -4.57 -11.89
CA GLU A 58 -4.98 -4.33 -12.95
C GLU A 58 -6.33 -3.84 -12.39
N ARG A 59 -6.85 -2.76 -12.96
CA ARG A 59 -8.13 -2.14 -12.62
C ARG A 59 -8.80 -1.67 -13.92
N GLY A 60 -9.64 -2.53 -14.48
CA GLY A 60 -10.19 -2.31 -15.83
C GLY A 60 -9.05 -2.31 -16.85
N ASP A 61 -9.00 -1.30 -17.71
CA ASP A 61 -7.98 -1.16 -18.77
C ASP A 61 -6.70 -0.46 -18.30
N MET A 62 -6.55 -0.21 -16.99
CA MET A 62 -5.41 0.51 -16.41
C MET A 62 -4.62 -0.37 -15.43
N LYS A 63 -3.32 -0.09 -15.31
CA LYS A 63 -2.46 -0.62 -14.25
C LYS A 63 -2.18 0.48 -13.24
N LEU A 64 -2.59 0.27 -12.00
CA LEU A 64 -2.37 1.23 -10.91
C LEU A 64 -1.15 0.80 -10.09
N PRO A 65 -0.21 1.71 -9.79
CA PRO A 65 0.90 1.43 -8.90
C PRO A 65 0.40 1.34 -7.45
N MET A 66 0.50 0.16 -6.85
CA MET A 66 0.31 -0.09 -5.43
C MET A 66 1.66 -0.48 -4.82
N PHE A 67 1.71 -0.68 -3.50
CA PHE A 67 2.94 -1.06 -2.82
C PHE A 67 2.75 -2.32 -1.97
N THR A 68 3.75 -3.18 -1.95
CA THR A 68 3.84 -4.35 -1.07
C THR A 68 5.08 -4.20 -0.19
N PRO A 69 5.11 -4.79 1.02
CA PRO A 69 6.36 -4.92 1.77
C PRO A 69 7.43 -5.57 0.89
N LEU A 70 8.64 -5.03 0.92
CA LEU A 70 9.77 -5.59 0.19
C LEU A 70 9.94 -7.06 0.61
N GLN A 71 9.77 -7.98 -0.32
CA GLN A 71 10.07 -9.38 -0.05
C GLN A 71 11.58 -9.53 -0.05
N GLU A 72 12.15 -9.84 1.11
CA GLU A 72 13.57 -10.18 1.21
C GLU A 72 13.79 -11.44 0.35
N SER A 73 14.25 -11.21 -0.89
CA SER A 73 14.59 -12.29 -1.80
C SER A 73 15.75 -13.02 -1.15
N ALA A 74 15.53 -14.26 -0.69
CA ALA A 74 16.59 -15.11 -0.15
C ALA A 74 17.76 -15.12 -1.15
N ARG A 75 18.85 -14.47 -0.74
CA ARG A 75 20.05 -14.29 -1.54
C ARG A 75 20.93 -15.53 -1.51
#